data_AF-A0A352IWJ5-F1
#
_entry.id   AF-A0A352IWJ5-F1
#
_cell.length_a   1.000
_cell.length_b   1.000
_cell.length_c   1.000
_cell.angle_alpha   90.00
_cell.angle_beta   90.00
_cell.angle_gamma   90.00
#
_symmetry.space_group_name_H-M   'P 1'
#
loop_
_entity.id
_entity.type
_entity.pdbx_description
1 polymer ?
#
loop_
_entity_poly.entity_id
_entity_poly.type
_entity_poly.pdbx_seq_one_letter_code
_entity_poly.pdbx_strand_id
1 'polypeptide(L)'
;EGKQIGQFTKIFIGLAKLFEECDLALVEINPLVITPAGDLHCLDAKVGVDGNALYRQKKIHEMHDPSQEDSREAEAAKWELNYVALEG
;
A
#
# COMPACT_ATOMS: atom_id res chain seq x y z
N GLU A 1 8.26 27.71 -7.64
CA GLU A 1 7.63 27.06 -6.45
C GLU A 1 6.14 26.78 -6.62
N GLY A 2 5.31 27.72 -7.11
CA GLY A 2 3.85 27.50 -7.22
C GLY A 2 3.38 26.24 -7.99
N LYS A 3 4.10 25.83 -9.05
CA LYS A 3 3.81 24.61 -9.82
C LYS A 3 3.90 23.34 -8.96
N GLN A 4 4.97 23.22 -8.17
CA GLN A 4 5.22 22.06 -7.31
C GLN A 4 4.24 21.99 -6.15
N ILE A 5 3.89 23.13 -5.56
CA ILE A 5 2.84 23.20 -4.53
C ILE A 5 1.52 22.65 -5.09
N GLY A 6 1.10 23.10 -6.28
CA GLY A 6 -0.12 22.61 -6.91
C GLY A 6 -0.08 21.11 -7.25
N GLN A 7 1.07 20.58 -7.66
CA GLN A 7 1.25 19.14 -7.88
C GLN A 7 1.19 18.35 -6.57
N PHE A 8 1.88 18.81 -5.53
CA PHE A 8 1.88 18.18 -4.23
C PHE A 8 0.46 18.13 -3.65
N THR A 9 -0.30 19.24 -3.73
CA THR A 9 -1.70 19.27 -3.28
C THR A 9 -2.55 18.23 -4.00
N LYS A 10 -2.40 18.09 -5.33
CA LYS A 10 -3.12 17.07 -6.11
C LYS A 10 -2.72 15.65 -5.70
N ILE A 11 -1.43 15.39 -5.55
CA ILE A 11 -0.90 14.09 -5.12
C ILE A 11 -1.45 13.76 -3.73
N PHE A 12 -1.29 14.66 -2.76
CA PHE A 12 -1.71 14.46 -1.38
C PHE A 12 -3.21 14.19 -1.25
N ILE A 13 -4.06 14.99 -1.90
CA ILE A 13 -5.51 14.76 -1.91
C ILE A 13 -5.84 13.41 -2.58
N GLY A 14 -5.14 13.06 -3.66
CA GLY A 14 -5.29 11.76 -4.30
C GLY A 14 -4.94 10.59 -3.38
N LEU A 15 -3.81 10.69 -2.66
CA LEU A 15 -3.38 9.68 -1.68
C LEU A 15 -4.35 9.58 -0.50
N ALA A 16 -4.88 10.70 -0.01
CA ALA A 16 -5.88 10.70 1.05
C ALA A 16 -7.19 10.02 0.62
N LYS A 17 -7.67 10.29 -0.59
CA LYS A 17 -8.84 9.59 -1.17
C LYS A 17 -8.56 8.11 -1.36
N LEU A 18 -7.39 7.75 -1.89
CA LEU A 18 -6.97 6.36 -2.04
C LEU A 18 -6.97 5.65 -0.67
N PHE A 19 -6.46 6.31 0.37
CA PHE A 19 -6.42 5.77 1.73
C PHE A 19 -7.81 5.43 2.25
N GLU A 20 -8.78 6.35 2.08
CA GLU A 20 -10.16 6.17 2.53
C GLU A 20 -10.93 5.14 1.68
N GLU A 21 -10.85 5.25 0.34
CA GLU A 21 -11.63 4.41 -0.58
C GLU A 21 -11.15 2.96 -0.61
N CYS A 22 -9.86 2.72 -0.37
CA CYS A 22 -9.25 1.39 -0.42
C CYS A 22 -9.02 0.76 0.96
N ASP A 23 -9.51 1.38 2.04
CA ASP A 23 -9.33 0.90 3.42
C ASP A 23 -7.86 0.62 3.76
N LEU A 24 -7.00 1.59 3.50
CA LEU A 24 -5.56 1.44 3.70
C LEU A 24 -5.19 1.65 5.15
N ALA A 25 -4.26 0.84 5.65
CA ALA A 25 -3.59 1.05 6.94
C ALA A 25 -2.36 1.95 6.79
N LEU A 26 -1.72 1.96 5.61
CA LEU A 26 -0.53 2.74 5.31
C LEU A 26 -0.45 3.11 3.83
N VAL A 27 -0.07 4.36 3.55
CA VAL A 27 0.42 4.79 2.24
C VAL A 27 1.69 5.59 2.46
N GLU A 28 2.81 5.08 1.98
CA GLU A 28 4.11 5.74 2.03
C GLU A 28 4.63 5.93 0.61
N ILE A 29 5.00 7.16 0.25
CA ILE A 29 5.72 7.46 -1.00
C ILE A 29 7.15 7.79 -0.63
N ASN A 30 8.09 6.95 -1.04
CA ASN A 30 9.49 7.15 -0.72
C ASN A 30 10.42 6.52 -1.79
N PRO A 31 11.04 7.31 -2.68
CA PRO A 31 11.08 8.78 -2.67
C PRO A 31 9.95 9.44 -3.48
N LEU A 32 9.50 10.61 -3.00
CA LEU A 32 8.76 11.60 -3.80
C LEU A 32 9.77 12.55 -4.45
N VAL A 33 10.05 12.35 -5.74
CA VAL A 33 11.17 13.01 -6.43
C VAL A 33 10.71 14.24 -7.21
N ILE A 34 11.63 15.19 -7.40
CA ILE A 34 11.48 16.29 -8.36
C ILE A 34 12.31 15.93 -9.60
N THR A 35 11.66 15.85 -10.75
CA THR A 35 12.34 15.57 -12.03
C THR A 35 13.13 16.78 -12.54
N PRO A 36 14.03 16.64 -13.53
CA PRO A 36 14.74 17.76 -14.14
C PRO A 36 13.81 18.84 -14.75
N ALA A 37 12.58 18.48 -15.12
CA ALA A 37 11.54 19.40 -15.59
C ALA A 37 10.83 20.18 -14.44
N GLY A 38 11.23 19.92 -13.19
CA GLY A 38 10.66 20.52 -11.99
C GLY A 38 9.33 19.90 -11.54
N ASP A 39 8.96 18.72 -12.07
CA ASP A 39 7.71 18.02 -11.73
C ASP A 39 7.89 17.03 -10.57
N LEU A 40 6.89 16.96 -9.68
CA LEU A 40 6.84 15.95 -8.61
C LEU A 40 6.34 14.60 -9.13
N HIS A 41 7.08 13.52 -8.85
CA HIS A 41 6.71 12.13 -9.15
C HIS A 41 6.87 11.22 -7.92
N CYS A 42 5.90 10.34 -7.71
CA CYS A 42 6.03 9.23 -6.77
C CYS A 42 6.88 8.14 -7.44
N LEU A 43 8.17 8.04 -7.08
CA LEU A 43 9.07 7.08 -7.74
C LEU A 43 8.86 5.66 -7.21
N ASP A 44 8.56 5.53 -5.92
CA ASP A 44 8.28 4.27 -5.26
C ASP A 44 7.22 4.48 -4.17
N ALA A 45 6.51 3.40 -3.84
CA ALA A 45 5.41 3.42 -2.88
C ALA A 45 5.28 2.09 -2.12
N LYS A 46 5.05 2.20 -0.81
CA LYS A 46 4.58 1.09 0.02
C LYS A 46 3.14 1.36 0.44
N VAL A 47 2.26 0.42 0.10
CA VAL A 47 0.83 0.49 0.42
C VAL A 47 0.46 -0.73 1.26
N GLY A 48 -0.08 -0.49 2.45
CA GLY A 48 -0.60 -1.52 3.35
C GLY A 48 -2.11 -1.37 3.49
N VAL A 49 -2.83 -2.46 3.32
CA VAL A 49 -4.30 -2.52 3.40
C VAL A 49 -4.70 -3.03 4.78
N ASP A 50 -5.82 -2.55 5.34
CA ASP A 50 -6.39 -3.15 6.54
C ASP A 50 -6.92 -4.56 6.21
N GLY A 51 -6.28 -5.59 6.78
CA GLY A 51 -6.67 -6.98 6.58
C GLY A 51 -8.13 -7.26 6.94
N ASN A 52 -8.69 -6.54 7.92
CA ASN A 52 -10.09 -6.68 8.32
C ASN A 52 -11.08 -6.12 7.28
N ALA A 53 -10.61 -5.28 6.35
CA ALA A 53 -11.42 -4.68 5.30
C ALA A 53 -11.36 -5.43 3.97
N LEU A 54 -10.46 -6.41 3.81
CA LEU A 54 -10.25 -7.12 2.54
C LEU A 54 -11.52 -7.77 1.98
N TYR A 55 -12.45 -8.21 2.84
CA TYR A 55 -13.73 -8.79 2.41
C TYR A 55 -14.57 -7.87 1.51
N ARG A 56 -14.43 -6.55 1.66
CA ARG A 56 -15.12 -5.53 0.82
C ARG A 56 -14.23 -4.95 -0.27
N GLN A 57 -12.91 -5.18 -0.22
CA GLN A 57 -11.93 -4.68 -1.18
C GLN A 57 -11.52 -5.76 -2.20
N LYS A 58 -12.49 -6.29 -2.96
CA LYS A 58 -12.30 -7.45 -3.87
C LYS A 58 -11.11 -7.30 -4.83
N LYS A 59 -10.97 -6.14 -5.48
CA LYS A 59 -9.88 -5.88 -6.44
C LYS A 59 -8.49 -5.97 -5.81
N ILE A 60 -8.38 -5.55 -4.54
CA ILE A 60 -7.12 -5.59 -3.79
C ILE A 60 -6.86 -7.01 -3.28
N HIS A 61 -7.91 -7.70 -2.84
CA HIS A 61 -7.80 -9.10 -2.45
C HIS A 61 -7.32 -9.99 -3.62
N GLU A 62 -7.76 -9.70 -4.85
CA GLU A 62 -7.28 -10.38 -6.06
C GLU A 62 -5.80 -10.08 -6.41
N MET A 63 -5.21 -9.02 -5.84
CA MET A 63 -3.78 -8.70 -5.99
C MET A 63 -2.89 -9.42 -4.97
N HIS A 64 -3.47 -10.23 -4.08
CA HIS A 64 -2.70 -10.98 -3.08
C HIS A 64 -1.71 -11.94 -3.74
N ASP A 65 -0.43 -11.84 -3.34
CA ASP A 65 0.65 -12.69 -3.81
C ASP A 65 1.25 -13.48 -2.62
N PRO A 66 0.81 -14.74 -2.41
CA PRO A 66 1.32 -15.59 -1.33
C PRO A 66 2.83 -15.87 -1.40
N SER A 67 3.48 -15.65 -2.55
CA SER A 67 4.92 -15.86 -2.69
C SER A 67 5.76 -14.83 -1.92
N GLN A 68 5.14 -13.74 -1.50
CA GLN A 68 5.76 -12.67 -0.70
C GLN A 68 5.64 -12.89 0.81
N GLU A 69 4.94 -13.95 1.25
CA GLU A 69 4.70 -14.29 2.66
C GLU A 69 5.54 -15.51 3.09
N ASP A 70 5.68 -15.73 4.40
CA ASP A 70 6.26 -17.00 4.88
C ASP A 70 5.33 -18.16 4.49
N SER A 71 5.88 -19.16 3.81
CA SER A 71 5.11 -20.32 3.31
C SER A 71 4.27 -21.03 4.39
N ARG A 72 4.70 -21.01 5.66
CA ARG A 72 3.98 -21.65 6.77
C ARG A 72 2.79 -20.80 7.22
N GLU A 73 2.96 -19.48 7.23
CA GLU A 73 1.88 -18.53 7.56
C GLU A 73 0.80 -18.55 6.46
N ALA A 74 1.21 -18.51 5.20
CA ALA A 74 0.31 -18.59 4.05
C ALA A 74 -0.47 -19.91 3.99
N GLU A 75 0.16 -21.04 4.34
CA GLU A 75 -0.55 -22.32 4.44
C GLU A 75 -1.53 -22.32 5.62
N ALA A 76 -1.11 -21.87 6.80
CA ALA A 76 -1.98 -21.79 7.98
C ALA A 76 -3.23 -20.93 7.72
N ALA A 77 -3.08 -19.82 6.99
CA ALA A 77 -4.19 -18.94 6.63
C ALA A 77 -5.28 -19.65 5.81
N LYS A 78 -4.94 -20.63 4.96
CA LYS A 78 -5.93 -21.44 4.20
C LYS A 78 -6.82 -22.30 5.09
N TRP A 79 -6.35 -22.60 6.29
CA TRP A 79 -7.06 -23.36 7.31
C TRP A 79 -7.67 -22.46 8.39
N GLU A 80 -7.71 -21.15 8.16
CA GLU A 80 -8.18 -20.14 9.12
C GLU A 80 -7.38 -20.15 10.44
N LEU A 81 -6.08 -20.49 10.37
CA LEU A 81 -5.18 -20.51 11.51
C LEU A 81 -4.23 -19.31 11.50
N ASN A 82 -4.02 -18.73 12.68
CA ASN A 82 -2.99 -17.73 12.90
C ASN A 82 -1.70 -18.44 13.34
N TYR A 83 -0.66 -18.36 12.50
CA TYR A 83 0.67 -18.91 12.78
C TYR A 83 1.71 -17.80 12.68
N VAL A 84 2.69 -17.81 13.58
CA VAL A 84 3.84 -16.90 13.55
C VAL A 84 5.07 -17.74 13.85
N ALA A 85 6.03 -17.75 12.93
CA ALA A 85 7.27 -18.48 13.13
C ALA A 85 8.18 -17.74 14.13
N LEU A 86 8.70 -18.47 15.10
CA LEU A 86 9.74 -17.99 16.02
C LEU A 86 11.00 -18.84 15.84
N GLU A 87 12.16 -18.21 15.98
CA GLU A 87 13.42 -18.93 16.12
C GLU A 87 13.57 -19.41 17.57
N GLY A 88 13.85 -20.70 17.75
CA GLY A 88 14.03 -21.35 19.04
C GLY A 88 15.20 -22.32 19.01
#